data_AF-A0A163LF52-F1
#
_entry.id   AF-A0A163LF52-F1
#
_cell.length_a   1.000
_cell.length_b   1.000
_cell.length_c   1.000
_cell.angle_alpha   90.00
_cell.angle_beta   90.00
_cell.angle_gamma   90.00
#
_symmetry.space_group_name_H-M   'P 1'
#
loop_
_entity.id
_entity.type
_entity.pdbx_description
1 polymer ?
#
loop_
_entity_poly.entity_id
_entity_poly.type
_entity_poly.pdbx_seq_one_letter_code
_entity_poly.pdbx_strand_id
1 'polypeptide(L)'
;MNVGEGRSKARDEIDVLWDDLGAFVRRLRTKRNDHKLTPSQIQALGHLDRQGPSTAKELAKFERVTPQSIAKTVAALEEQGMVTRRADPSDGRAVLVTMTELGTSTLHEDRTKRTEWLAEVIDAECTEAELPSIDIDIRGVTDELVTTVVETPTPQTPVPLKLSLALGSGTVLQALNSSMIAVAIVPIATYFGSSSGTAWVISALYIATAVTAPAAGRLGSILGAKRVYLAGLGLIAAGSILGSLAPSLGWLIAARILLGIGTATQYPNAMTVIREYADRHRTQTRSAIATLTICAQSVVALGPTLGGLLVGTLGWQSIMWVNLPLVVVTAVWVFFAAPSDSALPDRAGAAALFKSLDPLGITLFLALTTSTMLFLLSLAEHAKWYLVPSTALFAFLFVWWERRTASAFIDVRAVARNRALSMTLGRTLLTYTAFYCIFFGLPQWLQVARGMSPISAGLFMLPVAAVGIFATMSASRVYGKFGARITLLIGTAALAVGGILIAFVESSSTPLVALLLIAAILGIPNGFNNMGNQNLINSVTTSADVGTAIGLYRTIQYIGANLAAVVIELTMRGTIDDAGLHRTGGTIAVIGIALLVGVVFSRTLRSR
;
A
#
# COMPACT_ATOMS: atom_id res chain seq x y z
N MET A 1 24.53 -24.07 -32.66
CA MET A 1 24.15 -23.08 -31.62
C MET A 1 23.04 -22.21 -32.18
N ASN A 2 21.90 -22.17 -31.49
CA ASN A 2 20.63 -21.70 -32.03
C ASN A 2 20.54 -20.17 -31.94
N VAL A 3 20.26 -19.50 -33.06
CA VAL A 3 20.24 -18.02 -33.17
C VAL A 3 19.22 -17.35 -32.23
N GLY A 4 18.21 -18.11 -31.77
CA GLY A 4 17.23 -17.68 -30.76
C GLY A 4 17.78 -17.58 -29.33
N GLU A 5 18.71 -18.47 -28.93
CA GLU A 5 19.33 -18.41 -27.59
C GLU A 5 20.29 -17.23 -27.47
N GLY A 6 21.01 -16.89 -28.55
CA GLY A 6 21.91 -15.73 -28.57
C GLY A 6 21.19 -14.39 -28.43
N ARG A 7 19.98 -14.26 -29.00
CA ARG A 7 19.15 -13.04 -28.87
C ARG A 7 18.51 -12.89 -27.49
N SER A 8 18.11 -13.99 -26.84
CA SER A 8 17.62 -13.96 -25.46
C SER A 8 18.72 -13.51 -24.52
N LYS A 9 19.91 -14.10 -24.66
CA LYS A 9 21.05 -13.83 -23.80
C LYS A 9 21.57 -12.39 -23.93
N ALA A 10 21.63 -11.87 -25.15
CA ALA A 10 21.99 -10.46 -25.39
C ALA A 10 20.95 -9.48 -24.83
N ARG A 11 19.66 -9.87 -24.78
CA ARG A 11 18.60 -9.04 -24.21
C ARG A 11 18.63 -9.04 -22.69
N ASP A 12 18.87 -10.21 -22.08
CA ASP A 12 19.09 -10.34 -20.64
C ASP A 12 20.34 -9.57 -20.20
N GLU A 13 21.43 -9.60 -20.97
CA GLU A 13 22.64 -8.82 -20.72
C GLU A 13 22.40 -7.30 -20.82
N ILE A 14 21.57 -6.85 -21.76
CA ILE A 14 21.18 -5.44 -21.91
C ILE A 14 20.25 -4.98 -20.77
N ASP A 15 19.28 -5.81 -20.36
CA ASP A 15 18.35 -5.47 -19.28
C ASP A 15 19.08 -5.39 -17.92
N VAL A 16 20.06 -6.27 -17.69
CA VAL A 16 20.96 -6.20 -16.52
C VAL A 16 21.79 -4.91 -16.55
N LEU A 17 22.36 -4.56 -17.70
CA LEU A 17 23.11 -3.30 -17.89
C LEU A 17 22.24 -2.06 -17.60
N TRP A 18 20.97 -2.07 -18.01
CA TRP A 18 20.03 -0.97 -17.73
C TRP A 18 19.62 -0.89 -16.26
N ASP A 19 19.45 -2.02 -15.58
CA ASP A 19 19.14 -2.07 -14.15
C ASP A 19 20.32 -1.61 -13.30
N ASP A 20 21.55 -2.00 -13.66
CA ASP A 20 22.78 -1.57 -13.00
C ASP A 20 23.02 -0.07 -13.21
N LEU A 21 22.83 0.42 -14.44
CA LEU A 21 22.87 1.86 -14.75
C LEU A 21 21.78 2.62 -13.99
N GLY A 22 20.57 2.07 -13.89
CA GLY A 22 19.44 2.66 -13.16
C GLY A 22 19.67 2.73 -11.65
N ALA A 23 20.31 1.71 -11.07
CA ALA A 23 20.71 1.67 -9.66
C ALA A 23 21.85 2.65 -9.39
N PHE A 24 22.84 2.71 -10.27
CA PHE A 24 23.95 3.66 -10.22
C PHE A 24 23.45 5.11 -10.26
N VAL A 25 22.59 5.44 -11.24
CA VAL A 25 21.98 6.78 -11.36
C VAL A 25 21.14 7.16 -10.12
N ARG A 26 20.46 6.20 -9.48
CA ARG A 26 19.75 6.47 -8.21
C ARG A 26 20.71 6.75 -7.06
N ARG A 27 21.79 5.98 -6.91
CA ARG A 27 22.80 6.20 -5.86
C ARG A 27 23.49 7.55 -6.05
N LEU A 28 23.84 7.90 -7.30
CA LEU A 28 24.36 9.20 -7.67
C LEU A 28 23.42 10.34 -7.24
N ARG A 29 22.11 10.22 -7.49
CA ARG A 29 21.12 11.23 -7.05
C ARG A 29 21.03 11.40 -5.54
N THR A 30 21.40 10.40 -4.75
CA THR A 30 21.26 10.43 -3.28
C THR A 30 22.45 11.12 -2.59
N LYS A 31 23.65 11.08 -3.20
CA LYS A 31 24.85 11.80 -2.72
C LYS A 31 24.95 13.25 -3.26
N ARG A 32 24.05 13.66 -4.17
CA ARG A 32 24.02 14.98 -4.84
C ARG A 32 23.45 16.11 -3.98
N ASN A 33 23.94 16.33 -2.76
CA ASN A 33 23.36 17.31 -1.83
C ASN A 33 24.25 18.51 -1.42
N ASP A 34 25.41 18.72 -2.05
CA ASP A 34 26.33 19.82 -1.69
C ASP A 34 26.52 20.91 -2.75
N HIS A 35 25.62 21.03 -3.74
CA HIS A 35 25.79 22.02 -4.80
C HIS A 35 25.21 23.39 -4.40
N LYS A 36 25.99 24.45 -4.59
CA LYS A 36 25.61 25.85 -4.31
C LYS A 36 24.49 26.37 -5.21
N LEU A 37 24.22 25.70 -6.33
CA LEU A 37 23.21 26.06 -7.31
C LEU A 37 22.07 25.05 -7.37
N THR A 38 20.84 25.55 -7.52
CA THR A 38 19.67 24.70 -7.73
C THR A 38 19.72 24.05 -9.12
N PRO A 39 19.04 22.91 -9.33
CA PRO A 39 19.03 22.22 -10.63
C PRO A 39 18.53 23.11 -11.78
N SER A 40 17.54 23.97 -11.52
CA SER A 40 17.01 24.91 -12.49
C SER A 40 17.99 26.03 -12.83
N GLN A 41 18.78 26.50 -11.87
CA GLN A 41 19.84 27.50 -12.12
C GLN A 41 20.95 26.94 -13.00
N ILE A 42 21.38 25.70 -12.74
CA ILE A 42 22.40 25.00 -13.53
C ILE A 42 21.90 24.78 -14.97
N GLN A 43 20.63 24.44 -15.15
CA GLN A 43 20.03 24.24 -16.48
C GLN A 43 19.97 25.55 -17.27
N ALA A 44 19.54 26.65 -16.64
CA ALA A 44 19.50 27.95 -17.27
C ALA A 44 20.88 28.42 -17.73
N LEU A 45 21.89 28.30 -16.86
CA LEU A 45 23.29 28.63 -17.20
C LEU A 45 23.83 27.72 -18.31
N GLY A 46 23.56 26.40 -18.22
CA GLY A 46 24.00 25.43 -19.23
C GLY A 46 23.32 25.59 -20.59
N HIS A 47 22.15 26.21 -20.67
CA HIS A 47 21.51 26.60 -21.92
C HIS A 47 22.20 27.84 -22.52
N LEU A 48 22.38 28.88 -21.71
CA LEU A 48 23.06 30.13 -22.11
C LEU A 48 24.50 29.90 -22.58
N ASP A 49 25.21 28.94 -21.97
CA ASP A 49 26.57 28.52 -22.36
C ASP A 49 26.62 27.84 -23.74
N ARG A 50 25.59 27.06 -24.10
CA ARG A 50 25.56 26.30 -25.37
C ARG A 50 24.93 27.04 -26.53
N GLN A 51 23.88 27.81 -26.25
CA GLN A 51 23.05 28.47 -27.27
C GLN A 51 23.29 29.98 -27.32
N GLY A 52 24.05 30.54 -26.38
CA GLY A 52 24.29 31.97 -26.27
C GLY A 52 23.13 32.74 -25.63
N PRO A 53 23.12 34.08 -25.75
CA PRO A 53 22.09 34.94 -25.17
C PRO A 53 20.69 34.52 -25.63
N SER A 54 19.77 34.33 -24.67
CA SER A 54 18.42 33.83 -24.95
C SER A 54 17.37 34.65 -24.22
N THR A 55 16.16 34.75 -24.80
CA THR A 55 15.05 35.44 -24.13
C THR A 55 14.47 34.57 -23.01
N ALA A 56 13.87 35.20 -21.99
CA ALA A 56 13.17 34.46 -20.94
C ALA A 56 12.07 33.52 -21.48
N LYS A 57 11.47 33.85 -22.63
CA LYS A 57 10.46 33.00 -23.29
C LYS A 57 11.09 31.74 -23.89
N GLU A 58 12.27 31.86 -24.48
CA GLU A 58 13.02 30.73 -25.04
C GLU A 58 13.58 29.84 -23.94
N LEU A 59 14.13 30.43 -22.89
CA LEU A 59 14.55 29.71 -21.68
C LEU A 59 13.37 28.95 -21.05
N ALA A 60 12.19 29.59 -20.91
CA ALA A 60 10.98 28.91 -20.40
C ALA A 60 10.55 27.74 -21.30
N LYS A 61 10.63 27.92 -22.62
CA LYS A 61 10.28 26.88 -23.60
C LYS A 61 11.26 25.71 -23.55
N PHE A 62 12.56 26.00 -23.40
CA PHE A 62 13.62 25.01 -23.30
C PHE A 62 13.52 24.23 -21.99
N GLU A 63 13.34 24.92 -20.86
CA GLU A 63 13.19 24.29 -19.54
C GLU A 63 11.79 23.69 -19.31
N ARG A 64 10.85 23.91 -20.23
CA ARG A 64 9.45 23.44 -20.17
C ARG A 64 8.75 23.84 -18.86
N VAL A 65 9.06 25.04 -18.37
CA VAL A 65 8.45 25.64 -17.18
C VAL A 65 7.66 26.89 -17.57
N THR A 66 6.81 27.39 -16.65
CA THR A 66 6.08 28.63 -16.92
C THR A 66 7.05 29.81 -17.02
N PRO A 67 6.73 30.84 -17.81
CA PRO A 67 7.51 32.08 -17.85
C PRO A 67 7.72 32.71 -16.47
N GLN A 68 6.77 32.55 -15.53
CA GLN A 68 6.95 33.06 -14.17
C GLN A 68 8.00 32.26 -13.38
N SER A 69 8.07 30.95 -13.58
CA SER A 69 9.06 30.10 -12.89
C SER A 69 10.47 30.42 -13.39
N ILE A 70 10.65 30.55 -14.71
CA ILE A 70 11.95 30.91 -15.26
C ILE A 70 12.36 32.32 -14.87
N ALA A 71 11.42 33.25 -14.79
CA ALA A 71 11.70 34.62 -14.36
C ALA A 71 12.28 34.67 -12.93
N LYS A 72 11.81 33.79 -12.03
CA LYS A 72 12.37 33.64 -10.68
C LYS A 72 13.78 33.06 -10.72
N THR A 73 14.01 32.01 -11.53
CA THR A 73 15.34 31.42 -11.71
C THR A 73 16.34 32.45 -12.25
N VAL A 74 15.97 33.19 -13.30
CA VAL A 74 16.81 34.22 -13.91
C VAL A 74 17.03 35.39 -12.94
N ALA A 75 16.03 35.80 -12.16
CA ALA A 75 16.19 36.86 -11.16
C ALA A 75 17.17 36.44 -10.06
N ALA A 76 17.09 35.19 -9.58
CA ALA A 76 18.04 34.67 -8.60
C ALA A 76 19.47 34.56 -9.17
N LEU A 77 19.62 34.17 -10.44
CA LEU A 77 20.94 34.16 -11.11
C LEU A 77 21.51 35.57 -11.32
N GLU A 78 20.64 36.54 -11.58
CA GLU A 78 21.01 37.95 -11.76
C GLU A 78 21.42 38.59 -10.43
N GLU A 79 20.70 38.31 -9.35
CA GLU A 79 21.05 38.72 -7.98
C GLU A 79 22.39 38.13 -7.54
N GLN A 80 22.70 36.91 -7.98
CA GLN A 80 23.99 36.25 -7.77
C GLN A 80 25.08 36.73 -8.73
N GLY A 81 24.79 37.68 -9.62
CA GLY A 81 25.74 38.24 -10.58
C GLY A 81 26.15 37.27 -11.69
N MET A 82 25.45 36.15 -11.87
CA MET A 82 25.81 35.09 -12.81
C MET A 82 25.25 35.33 -14.22
N VAL A 83 24.17 36.09 -14.34
CA VAL A 83 23.60 36.51 -15.63
C VAL A 83 23.29 38.01 -15.60
N THR A 84 23.23 38.62 -16.79
CA THR A 84 22.79 40.01 -16.98
C THR A 84 21.64 40.07 -17.97
N ARG A 85 20.75 41.04 -17.80
CA ARG A 85 19.66 41.33 -18.72
C ARG A 85 19.98 42.55 -19.57
N ARG A 86 19.84 42.43 -20.88
CA ARG A 86 19.94 43.55 -21.83
C ARG A 86 18.73 43.55 -22.75
N ALA A 87 18.32 44.75 -23.19
CA ALA A 87 17.31 44.85 -24.23
C ALA A 87 17.83 44.19 -25.52
N ASP A 88 16.99 43.40 -26.18
CA ASP A 88 17.35 42.78 -27.44
C ASP A 88 17.55 43.87 -28.51
N PRO A 89 18.72 43.92 -29.20
CA PRO A 89 18.96 44.90 -30.26
C PRO A 89 18.01 44.78 -31.46
N SER A 90 17.39 43.60 -31.64
CA SER A 90 16.50 43.28 -32.76
C SER A 90 15.02 43.41 -32.43
N ASP A 91 14.64 43.30 -31.15
CA ASP A 91 13.28 43.50 -30.64
C ASP A 91 13.32 44.27 -29.31
N GLY A 92 13.09 45.58 -29.34
CA GLY A 92 13.14 46.44 -28.15
C GLY A 92 12.14 46.09 -27.03
N ARG A 93 11.23 45.12 -27.23
CA ARG A 93 10.33 44.58 -26.20
C ARG A 93 10.83 43.29 -25.57
N ALA A 94 11.84 42.64 -26.16
CA ALA A 94 12.45 41.43 -25.64
C ALA A 94 13.67 41.75 -24.77
N VAL A 95 13.85 40.96 -23.71
CA VAL A 95 15.01 41.05 -22.82
C VAL A 95 15.82 39.79 -22.98
N LEU A 96 17.05 39.95 -23.45
CA LEU A 96 18.03 38.88 -23.57
C LEU A 96 18.73 38.69 -22.24
N VAL A 97 18.80 37.44 -21.81
CA VAL A 97 19.61 37.00 -20.67
C VAL A 97 20.95 36.56 -21.23
N THR A 98 22.05 37.13 -20.73
CA THR A 98 23.42 36.79 -21.14
C THR A 98 24.21 36.33 -19.92
N MET A 99 25.00 35.27 -20.10
CA MET A 99 25.86 34.75 -19.04
C MET A 99 27.05 35.69 -18.81
N THR A 100 27.42 35.90 -17.55
CA THR A 100 28.61 36.68 -17.16
C THR A 100 29.83 35.76 -17.00
N GLU A 101 31.03 36.33 -16.91
CA GLU A 101 32.24 35.57 -16.58
C GLU A 101 32.14 34.81 -15.25
N LEU A 102 31.44 35.39 -14.26
CA LEU A 102 31.15 34.72 -13.00
C LEU A 102 30.21 33.51 -13.20
N GLY A 103 29.19 33.65 -14.04
CA GLY A 103 28.29 32.55 -14.39
C GLY A 103 29.00 31.42 -15.13
N THR A 104 29.87 31.76 -16.09
CA THR A 104 30.66 30.80 -16.86
C THR A 104 31.63 30.04 -15.97
N SER A 105 32.43 30.74 -15.15
CA SER A 105 33.39 30.12 -14.23
C SER A 105 32.71 29.25 -13.18
N THR A 106 31.59 29.71 -12.60
CA THR A 106 30.82 28.91 -11.64
C THR A 106 30.24 27.65 -12.27
N LEU A 107 29.70 27.75 -13.49
CA LEU A 107 29.19 26.59 -14.22
C LEU A 107 30.31 25.60 -14.56
N HIS A 108 31.49 26.09 -14.92
CA HIS A 108 32.66 25.26 -15.21
C HIS A 108 33.18 24.56 -13.96
N GLU A 109 33.35 25.28 -12.84
CA GLU A 109 33.70 24.68 -11.54
C GLU A 109 32.68 23.62 -11.11
N ASP A 110 31.38 23.87 -11.31
CA ASP A 110 30.31 22.94 -10.99
C ASP A 110 30.35 21.71 -11.91
N ARG A 111 30.77 21.85 -13.17
CA ARG A 111 31.04 20.71 -14.08
C ARG A 111 32.25 19.92 -13.61
N THR A 112 33.37 20.58 -13.30
CA THR A 112 34.62 19.94 -12.83
C THR A 112 34.39 19.17 -11.54
N LYS A 113 33.74 19.78 -10.53
CA LYS A 113 33.39 19.11 -9.27
C LYS A 113 32.47 17.92 -9.48
N ARG A 114 31.55 17.99 -10.44
CA ARG A 114 30.70 16.85 -10.79
C ARG A 114 31.49 15.74 -11.44
N THR A 115 32.44 16.04 -12.32
CA THR A 115 33.32 15.05 -12.94
C THR A 115 34.26 14.41 -11.92
N GLU A 116 34.89 15.20 -11.04
CA GLU A 116 35.74 14.72 -9.95
C GLU A 116 34.95 13.85 -8.96
N TRP A 117 33.77 14.30 -8.54
CA TRP A 117 32.88 13.52 -7.69
C TRP A 117 32.41 12.23 -8.37
N LEU A 118 32.11 12.27 -9.68
CA LEU A 118 31.70 11.07 -10.42
C LEU A 118 32.86 10.07 -10.47
N ALA A 119 34.09 10.54 -10.70
CA ALA A 119 35.29 9.73 -10.69
C ALA A 119 35.55 9.13 -9.29
N GLU A 120 35.47 9.92 -8.23
CA GLU A 120 35.62 9.43 -6.84
C GLU A 120 34.55 8.40 -6.46
N VAL A 121 33.29 8.59 -6.90
CA VAL A 121 32.20 7.64 -6.63
C VAL A 121 32.37 6.35 -7.43
N ILE A 122 32.83 6.44 -8.67
CA ILE A 122 33.17 5.27 -9.48
C ILE A 122 34.31 4.50 -8.80
N ASP A 123 35.39 5.17 -8.40
CA ASP A 123 36.54 4.55 -7.72
C ASP A 123 36.17 3.94 -6.36
N ALA A 124 35.26 4.57 -5.60
CA ALA A 124 34.90 4.12 -4.26
C ALA A 124 33.81 3.04 -4.22
N GLU A 125 32.97 2.94 -5.25
CA GLU A 125 31.75 2.11 -5.22
C GLU A 125 31.69 1.07 -6.35
N CYS A 126 32.56 1.13 -7.38
CA CYS A 126 32.68 0.05 -8.37
C CYS A 126 33.54 -1.10 -7.86
N THR A 127 33.12 -2.33 -8.18
CA THR A 127 33.91 -3.55 -7.98
C THR A 127 34.87 -3.78 -9.15
N GLU A 128 35.97 -4.53 -8.93
CA GLU A 128 36.97 -4.85 -9.98
C GLU A 128 36.36 -5.52 -11.23
N ALA A 129 35.17 -6.13 -11.09
CA ALA A 129 34.42 -6.74 -12.18
C ALA A 129 33.61 -5.74 -13.03
N GLU A 130 33.32 -4.53 -12.53
CA GLU A 130 32.50 -3.50 -13.20
C GLU A 130 33.34 -2.48 -13.98
N LEU A 131 34.64 -2.37 -13.67
CA LEU A 131 35.58 -1.44 -14.31
C LEU A 131 35.77 -1.68 -15.84
N PRO A 132 35.86 -2.92 -16.35
CA PRO A 132 36.03 -3.16 -17.79
C PRO A 132 34.80 -2.78 -18.63
N SER A 133 33.60 -2.81 -18.04
CA SER A 133 32.34 -2.38 -18.68
C SER A 133 32.20 -0.85 -18.75
N ILE A 134 33.03 -0.12 -18.01
CA ILE A 134 33.04 1.35 -17.92
C ILE A 134 34.20 1.96 -18.76
N ASP A 135 35.11 1.12 -19.28
CA ASP A 135 36.30 1.50 -20.06
C ASP A 135 36.01 2.08 -21.47
N ILE A 136 34.76 2.46 -21.74
CA ILE A 136 34.40 3.29 -22.90
C ILE A 136 34.76 4.74 -22.54
N ASP A 137 35.95 5.15 -22.97
CA ASP A 137 36.49 6.52 -23.01
C ASP A 137 35.57 7.61 -22.40
N ILE A 138 35.62 7.71 -21.08
CA ILE A 138 34.80 8.61 -20.24
C ILE A 138 35.02 10.10 -20.61
N ARG A 139 36.07 10.42 -21.38
CA ARG A 139 36.37 11.78 -21.83
C ARG A 139 35.55 12.25 -23.04
N GLY A 140 35.06 11.34 -23.88
CA GLY A 140 34.12 11.66 -24.96
C GLY A 140 32.65 11.50 -24.56
N VAL A 141 32.40 10.56 -23.65
CA VAL A 141 31.06 10.17 -23.22
C VAL A 141 30.43 11.19 -22.25
N THR A 142 31.22 12.06 -21.61
CA THR A 142 30.71 13.03 -20.61
C THR A 142 29.78 14.10 -21.18
N ASP A 143 29.85 14.44 -22.47
CA ASP A 143 28.87 15.36 -23.09
C ASP A 143 27.59 14.64 -23.55
N GLU A 144 27.70 13.42 -24.09
CA GLU A 144 26.56 12.64 -24.59
C GLU A 144 25.76 11.92 -23.48
N LEU A 145 26.43 11.35 -22.46
CA LEU A 145 25.79 10.73 -21.30
C LEU A 145 25.13 11.77 -20.38
N VAL A 146 25.65 12.99 -20.30
CA VAL A 146 24.98 14.08 -19.56
C VAL A 146 23.73 14.56 -20.30
N THR A 147 23.68 14.48 -21.63
CA THR A 147 22.43 14.71 -22.37
C THR A 147 21.43 13.56 -22.29
N THR A 148 21.88 12.30 -22.31
CA THR A 148 20.97 11.12 -22.24
C THR A 148 20.49 10.80 -20.83
N VAL A 149 21.25 11.10 -19.78
CA VAL A 149 20.80 10.99 -18.37
C VAL A 149 19.85 12.15 -17.98
N VAL A 150 19.77 13.20 -18.80
CA VAL A 150 18.89 14.38 -18.61
C VAL A 150 17.77 14.44 -19.67
N GLU A 151 17.51 13.37 -20.43
CA GLU A 151 16.17 13.16 -20.94
C GLU A 151 15.24 12.94 -19.75
N THR A 152 14.70 14.04 -19.21
CA THR A 152 13.48 14.00 -18.40
C THR A 152 12.51 13.09 -19.13
N PRO A 153 11.97 12.04 -18.49
CA PRO A 153 10.99 11.20 -19.14
C PRO A 153 9.94 12.14 -19.70
N THR A 154 9.69 12.02 -21.01
CA THR A 154 8.63 12.75 -21.72
C THR A 154 7.41 12.82 -20.80
N PRO A 155 6.78 13.99 -20.60
CA PRO A 155 5.70 14.13 -19.62
C PRO A 155 4.58 13.17 -19.97
N GLN A 156 4.61 12.03 -19.31
CA GLN A 156 3.63 10.98 -19.45
C GLN A 156 2.34 11.53 -18.85
N THR A 157 1.28 11.60 -19.65
CA THR A 157 -0.03 12.01 -19.14
C THR A 157 -0.44 11.05 -18.03
N PRO A 158 -1.20 11.47 -17.00
CA PRO A 158 -1.66 10.54 -15.99
C PRO A 158 -2.67 9.56 -16.60
N VAL A 159 -2.72 8.35 -16.06
CA VAL A 159 -3.80 7.40 -16.38
C VAL A 159 -5.17 8.09 -16.14
N PRO A 160 -6.15 7.94 -17.06
CA PRO A 160 -7.43 8.61 -16.94
C PRO A 160 -8.12 8.33 -15.60
N LEU A 161 -8.66 9.39 -14.98
CA LEU A 161 -9.37 9.27 -13.71
C LEU A 161 -10.58 8.33 -13.81
N LYS A 162 -11.28 8.32 -14.95
CA LYS A 162 -12.41 7.41 -15.20
C LYS A 162 -12.02 5.93 -15.06
N LEU A 163 -10.88 5.55 -15.63
CA LEU A 163 -10.36 4.18 -15.52
C LEU A 163 -9.95 3.87 -14.07
N SER A 164 -9.26 4.81 -13.43
CA SER A 164 -8.81 4.67 -12.04
C SER A 164 -9.99 4.52 -11.06
N LEU A 165 -11.06 5.28 -11.26
CA LEU A 165 -12.28 5.21 -10.45
C LEU A 165 -13.07 3.92 -10.71
N ALA A 166 -13.19 3.49 -11.97
CA ALA A 166 -13.85 2.23 -12.32
C ALA A 166 -13.16 1.03 -11.64
N LEU A 167 -11.83 0.96 -11.72
CA LEU A 167 -11.05 -0.08 -11.05
C LEU A 167 -11.04 0.11 -9.53
N GLY A 168 -11.10 1.35 -9.06
CA GLY A 168 -11.20 1.68 -7.64
C GLY A 168 -12.51 1.24 -7.02
N SER A 169 -13.63 1.29 -7.75
CA SER A 169 -14.95 0.97 -7.19
C SER A 169 -15.07 -0.50 -6.76
N GLY A 170 -14.37 -1.44 -7.41
CA GLY A 170 -14.34 -2.83 -6.95
C GLY A 170 -13.54 -3.02 -5.67
N THR A 171 -12.50 -2.21 -5.44
CA THR A 171 -11.72 -2.28 -4.18
C THR A 171 -12.53 -1.83 -2.96
N VAL A 172 -13.57 -1.01 -3.16
CA VAL A 172 -14.51 -0.59 -2.11
C VAL A 172 -15.30 -1.78 -1.55
N LEU A 173 -15.63 -2.78 -2.37
CA LEU A 173 -16.40 -3.95 -1.95
C LEU A 173 -15.71 -4.69 -0.81
N GLN A 174 -14.38 -4.83 -0.87
CA GLN A 174 -13.63 -5.47 0.22
C GLN A 174 -13.74 -4.68 1.53
N ALA A 175 -13.53 -3.37 1.44
CA ALA A 175 -13.62 -2.46 2.58
C ALA A 175 -14.98 -2.58 3.26
N LEU A 176 -16.06 -2.51 2.50
CA LEU A 176 -17.44 -2.65 2.98
C LEU A 176 -17.69 -4.01 3.63
N ASN A 177 -17.31 -5.11 2.96
CA ASN A 177 -17.56 -6.48 3.46
C ASN A 177 -16.77 -6.81 4.73
N SER A 178 -15.60 -6.20 4.92
CA SER A 178 -14.79 -6.36 6.13
C SER A 178 -15.30 -5.54 7.31
N SER A 179 -16.08 -4.48 7.06
CA SER A 179 -16.41 -3.47 8.06
C SER A 179 -17.88 -3.43 8.48
N MET A 180 -18.84 -3.58 7.57
CA MET A 180 -20.28 -3.61 7.90
C MET A 180 -20.65 -4.77 8.83
N ILE A 181 -19.92 -5.88 8.73
CA ILE A 181 -20.14 -7.07 9.55
C ILE A 181 -20.01 -6.76 11.05
N ALA A 182 -19.23 -5.76 11.43
CA ALA A 182 -19.01 -5.39 12.83
C ALA A 182 -20.31 -5.11 13.60
N VAL A 183 -21.28 -4.47 12.95
CA VAL A 183 -22.58 -4.15 13.56
C VAL A 183 -23.58 -5.29 13.37
N ALA A 184 -23.43 -6.09 12.31
CA ALA A 184 -24.35 -7.18 11.99
C ALA A 184 -24.11 -8.47 12.80
N ILE A 185 -22.95 -8.64 13.43
CA ILE A 185 -22.60 -9.85 14.21
C ILE A 185 -23.67 -10.17 15.26
N VAL A 186 -24.12 -9.17 16.02
CA VAL A 186 -25.10 -9.39 17.10
C VAL A 186 -26.44 -9.87 16.53
N PRO A 187 -27.07 -9.18 15.56
CA PRO A 187 -28.28 -9.68 14.90
C PRO A 187 -28.13 -11.06 14.22
N ILE A 188 -26.96 -11.37 13.64
CA ILE A 188 -26.67 -12.68 13.05
C ILE A 188 -26.68 -13.77 14.14
N ALA A 189 -26.01 -13.54 15.27
CA ALA A 189 -25.97 -14.48 16.38
C ALA A 189 -27.38 -14.70 16.97
N THR A 190 -28.18 -13.63 17.11
CA THR A 190 -29.58 -13.73 17.55
C THR A 190 -30.42 -14.54 16.57
N TYR A 191 -30.26 -14.34 15.26
CA TYR A 191 -31.03 -15.03 14.22
C TYR A 191 -30.76 -16.55 14.20
N PHE A 192 -29.50 -16.95 14.34
CA PHE A 192 -29.12 -18.37 14.33
C PHE A 192 -29.20 -19.05 15.72
N GLY A 193 -29.52 -18.31 16.77
CA GLY A 193 -29.69 -18.85 18.13
C GLY A 193 -28.43 -19.41 18.78
N SER A 194 -27.25 -19.11 18.23
CA SER A 194 -25.94 -19.57 18.74
C SER A 194 -24.89 -18.48 18.56
N SER A 195 -24.18 -18.16 19.65
CA SER A 195 -22.96 -17.35 19.60
C SER A 195 -21.76 -18.16 19.10
N SER A 196 -21.71 -19.47 19.40
CA SER A 196 -20.69 -20.39 18.91
C SER A 196 -20.70 -20.43 17.38
N GLY A 197 -19.51 -20.32 16.79
CA GLY A 197 -19.32 -20.19 15.35
C GLY A 197 -19.42 -18.78 14.77
N THR A 198 -19.92 -17.76 15.49
CA THR A 198 -20.09 -16.42 14.87
C THR A 198 -18.76 -15.76 14.51
N ALA A 199 -17.70 -16.05 15.27
CA ALA A 199 -16.34 -15.65 14.93
C ALA A 199 -15.90 -16.15 13.53
N TRP A 200 -16.38 -17.32 13.10
CA TRP A 200 -16.11 -17.85 11.76
C TRP A 200 -16.68 -17.01 10.64
N VAL A 201 -17.79 -16.30 10.86
CA VAL A 201 -18.38 -15.41 9.85
C VAL A 201 -17.43 -14.26 9.49
N ILE A 202 -16.65 -13.80 10.48
CA ILE A 202 -15.61 -12.79 10.30
C ILE A 202 -14.36 -13.44 9.68
N SER A 203 -13.86 -14.49 10.34
CA SER A 203 -12.60 -15.14 10.00
C SER A 203 -12.59 -15.75 8.62
N ALA A 204 -13.69 -16.34 8.16
CA ALA A 204 -13.76 -17.01 6.86
C ALA A 204 -13.48 -16.07 5.68
N LEU A 205 -13.96 -14.82 5.74
CA LEU A 205 -13.62 -13.80 4.75
C LEU A 205 -12.11 -13.54 4.76
N TYR A 206 -11.54 -13.29 5.95
CA TYR A 206 -10.12 -12.94 6.08
C TYR A 206 -9.19 -14.07 5.69
N ILE A 207 -9.52 -15.32 6.03
CA ILE A 207 -8.80 -16.51 5.61
C ILE A 207 -8.80 -16.59 4.09
N ALA A 208 -9.98 -16.55 3.48
CA ALA A 208 -10.13 -16.61 2.04
C ALA A 208 -9.35 -15.49 1.34
N THR A 209 -9.47 -14.25 1.81
CA THR A 209 -8.76 -13.11 1.20
C THR A 209 -7.25 -13.19 1.41
N ALA A 210 -6.77 -13.57 2.60
CA ALA A 210 -5.33 -13.69 2.88
C ALA A 210 -4.64 -14.71 1.99
N VAL A 211 -5.35 -15.80 1.67
CA VAL A 211 -4.90 -16.86 0.78
C VAL A 211 -4.97 -16.44 -0.68
N THR A 212 -6.10 -15.87 -1.10
CA THR A 212 -6.35 -15.60 -2.53
C THR A 212 -5.61 -14.35 -3.03
N ALA A 213 -5.44 -13.31 -2.21
CA ALA A 213 -4.91 -12.03 -2.68
C ALA A 213 -3.50 -12.13 -3.30
N PRO A 214 -2.55 -12.89 -2.72
CA PRO A 214 -1.23 -13.08 -3.33
C PRO A 214 -1.27 -13.84 -4.67
N ALA A 215 -2.19 -14.81 -4.82
CA ALA A 215 -2.35 -15.59 -6.05
C ALA A 215 -3.12 -14.83 -7.15
N ALA A 216 -4.01 -13.91 -6.77
CA ALA A 216 -4.94 -13.28 -7.70
C ALA A 216 -4.28 -12.37 -8.75
N GLY A 217 -3.19 -11.68 -8.41
CA GLY A 217 -2.44 -10.87 -9.38
C GLY A 217 -1.72 -11.72 -10.42
N ARG A 218 -1.18 -12.87 -9.99
CA ARG A 218 -0.53 -13.85 -10.86
C ARG A 218 -1.54 -14.53 -11.80
N LEU A 219 -2.72 -14.90 -11.28
CA LEU A 219 -3.83 -15.41 -12.11
C LEU A 219 -4.22 -14.41 -13.20
N GLY A 220 -4.26 -13.11 -12.88
CA GLY A 220 -4.50 -12.04 -13.85
C GLY A 220 -3.51 -12.01 -15.00
N SER A 221 -2.21 -12.20 -14.70
CA SER A 221 -1.17 -12.21 -15.73
C SER A 221 -1.29 -13.39 -16.71
N ILE A 222 -1.87 -14.52 -16.29
CA ILE A 222 -2.10 -15.70 -17.16
C ILE A 222 -3.43 -15.58 -17.92
N LEU A 223 -4.52 -15.28 -17.20
CA LEU A 223 -5.89 -15.42 -17.72
C LEU A 223 -6.46 -14.10 -18.28
N GLY A 224 -5.73 -12.99 -18.13
CA GLY A 224 -6.19 -11.63 -18.41
C GLY A 224 -6.70 -10.95 -17.15
N ALA A 225 -6.16 -9.77 -16.83
CA ALA A 225 -6.45 -9.07 -15.58
C ALA A 225 -7.91 -8.57 -15.53
N LYS A 226 -8.47 -8.07 -16.63
CA LYS A 226 -9.88 -7.64 -16.70
C LYS A 226 -10.81 -8.83 -16.51
N ARG A 227 -10.52 -9.98 -17.14
CA ARG A 227 -11.31 -11.22 -16.97
C ARG A 227 -11.32 -11.71 -15.53
N VAL A 228 -10.17 -11.78 -14.87
CA VAL A 228 -10.07 -12.22 -13.47
C VAL A 228 -10.75 -11.22 -12.53
N TYR A 229 -10.65 -9.93 -12.80
CA TYR A 229 -11.36 -8.90 -12.05
C TYR A 229 -12.89 -9.08 -12.13
N LEU A 230 -13.44 -9.23 -13.33
CA LEU A 230 -14.88 -9.43 -13.56
C LEU A 230 -15.37 -10.79 -13.03
N ALA A 231 -14.59 -11.86 -13.17
CA ALA A 231 -14.90 -13.16 -12.57
C ALA A 231 -14.96 -13.06 -11.03
N GLY A 232 -14.05 -12.30 -10.42
CA GLY A 232 -14.09 -12.01 -8.99
C GLY A 232 -15.36 -11.28 -8.57
N LEU A 233 -15.82 -10.30 -9.35
CA LEU A 233 -17.12 -9.65 -9.11
C LEU A 233 -18.29 -10.66 -9.20
N GLY A 234 -18.22 -11.61 -10.13
CA GLY A 234 -19.18 -12.72 -10.21
C GLY A 234 -19.20 -13.57 -8.93
N LEU A 235 -18.02 -13.89 -8.38
CA LEU A 235 -17.92 -14.60 -7.09
C LEU A 235 -18.49 -13.78 -5.93
N ILE A 236 -18.29 -12.46 -5.93
CA ILE A 236 -18.89 -11.57 -4.92
C ILE A 236 -20.42 -11.60 -5.03
N ALA A 237 -20.97 -11.52 -6.25
CA ALA A 237 -22.42 -11.62 -6.46
C ALA A 237 -22.97 -12.98 -5.99
N ALA A 238 -22.32 -14.08 -6.37
CA ALA A 238 -22.72 -15.42 -5.95
C ALA A 238 -22.68 -15.57 -4.42
N GLY A 239 -21.59 -15.13 -3.77
CA GLY A 239 -21.48 -15.13 -2.32
C GLY A 239 -22.53 -14.24 -1.64
N SER A 240 -22.87 -13.11 -2.24
CA SER A 240 -23.90 -12.19 -1.73
C SER A 240 -25.30 -12.80 -1.78
N ILE A 241 -25.65 -13.47 -2.89
CA ILE A 241 -26.92 -14.20 -3.02
C ILE A 241 -26.97 -15.35 -2.01
N LEU A 242 -25.90 -16.16 -1.96
CA LEU A 242 -25.78 -17.29 -1.05
C LEU A 242 -25.92 -16.87 0.42
N GLY A 243 -25.26 -15.78 0.81
CA GLY A 243 -25.29 -15.26 2.17
C GLY A 243 -26.63 -14.62 2.53
N SER A 244 -27.29 -13.97 1.58
CA SER A 244 -28.61 -13.36 1.79
C SER A 244 -29.72 -14.40 2.00
N LEU A 245 -29.56 -15.58 1.41
CA LEU A 245 -30.50 -16.71 1.50
C LEU A 245 -30.03 -17.80 2.48
N ALA A 246 -29.04 -17.50 3.33
CA ALA A 246 -28.38 -18.52 4.15
C ALA A 246 -29.35 -19.13 5.20
N PRO A 247 -29.68 -20.44 5.12
CA PRO A 247 -30.57 -21.10 6.07
C PRO A 247 -29.86 -21.48 7.38
N SER A 248 -28.52 -21.53 7.37
CA SER A 248 -27.72 -21.84 8.55
C SER A 248 -26.40 -21.06 8.54
N LEU A 249 -25.74 -21.01 9.70
CA LEU A 249 -24.46 -20.35 9.87
C LEU A 249 -23.38 -20.91 8.92
N GLY A 250 -23.42 -22.21 8.62
CA GLY A 250 -22.49 -22.85 7.67
C GLY A 250 -22.61 -22.30 6.24
N TRP A 251 -23.84 -22.04 5.77
CA TRP A 251 -24.06 -21.40 4.47
C TRP A 251 -23.55 -19.96 4.46
N LEU A 252 -23.73 -19.24 5.57
CA LEU A 252 -23.19 -17.90 5.71
C LEU A 252 -21.65 -17.91 5.69
N ILE A 253 -21.01 -18.85 6.38
CA ILE A 253 -19.55 -19.04 6.33
C ILE A 253 -19.08 -19.32 4.89
N ALA A 254 -19.76 -20.21 4.17
CA ALA A 254 -19.44 -20.51 2.76
C ALA A 254 -19.58 -19.25 1.86
N ALA A 255 -20.64 -18.46 2.06
CA ALA A 255 -20.82 -17.18 1.39
C ALA A 255 -19.68 -16.20 1.68
N ARG A 256 -19.19 -16.15 2.92
CA ARG A 256 -18.04 -15.33 3.31
C ARG A 256 -16.74 -15.79 2.66
N ILE A 257 -16.54 -17.09 2.47
CA ILE A 257 -15.40 -17.62 1.70
C ILE A 257 -15.47 -17.13 0.26
N LEU A 258 -16.62 -17.25 -0.41
CA LEU A 258 -16.80 -16.78 -1.79
C LEU A 258 -16.55 -15.26 -1.92
N LEU A 259 -17.10 -14.47 -1.00
CA LEU A 259 -16.83 -13.03 -0.93
C LEU A 259 -15.34 -12.74 -0.73
N GLY A 260 -14.66 -13.50 0.11
CA GLY A 260 -13.25 -13.32 0.41
C GLY A 260 -12.35 -13.60 -0.79
N ILE A 261 -12.66 -14.68 -1.53
CA ILE A 261 -11.99 -15.02 -2.80
C ILE A 261 -12.25 -13.92 -3.84
N GLY A 262 -13.51 -13.52 -4.04
CA GLY A 262 -13.88 -12.56 -5.08
C GLY A 262 -13.33 -11.15 -4.83
N THR A 263 -13.39 -10.66 -3.59
CA THR A 263 -12.86 -9.33 -3.22
C THR A 263 -11.33 -9.27 -3.30
N ALA A 264 -10.64 -10.40 -3.05
CA ALA A 264 -9.19 -10.48 -3.14
C ALA A 264 -8.64 -10.29 -4.56
N THR A 265 -9.46 -10.50 -5.60
CA THR A 265 -9.00 -10.33 -6.98
C THR A 265 -8.94 -8.87 -7.43
N GLN A 266 -9.69 -7.98 -6.78
CA GLN A 266 -9.93 -6.63 -7.31
C GLN A 266 -8.66 -5.78 -7.32
N TYR A 267 -7.99 -5.64 -6.18
CA TYR A 267 -6.82 -4.74 -6.05
C TYR A 267 -5.61 -5.16 -6.90
N PRO A 268 -5.16 -6.44 -6.90
CA PRO A 268 -4.03 -6.86 -7.73
C PRO A 268 -4.30 -6.72 -9.22
N ASN A 269 -5.50 -7.13 -9.69
CA ASN A 269 -5.84 -7.07 -11.11
C ASN A 269 -6.08 -5.63 -11.58
N ALA A 270 -6.62 -4.75 -10.74
CA ALA A 270 -6.70 -3.32 -11.01
C ALA A 270 -5.30 -2.70 -11.23
N MET A 271 -4.33 -3.08 -10.40
CA MET A 271 -2.94 -2.66 -10.55
C MET A 271 -2.35 -3.13 -11.88
N THR A 272 -2.60 -4.38 -12.27
CA THR A 272 -2.14 -4.93 -13.55
C THR A 272 -2.75 -4.17 -14.73
N VAL A 273 -4.06 -3.94 -14.74
CA VAL A 273 -4.74 -3.16 -15.81
C VAL A 273 -4.17 -1.74 -15.90
N ILE A 274 -3.92 -1.08 -14.77
CA ILE A 274 -3.33 0.27 -14.73
C ILE A 274 -1.92 0.28 -15.31
N ARG A 275 -1.09 -0.71 -14.96
CA ARG A 275 0.29 -0.83 -15.46
C ARG A 275 0.32 -1.12 -16.96
N GLU A 276 -0.47 -2.09 -17.42
CA GLU A 276 -0.58 -2.38 -18.86
C GLU A 276 -1.07 -1.16 -19.67
N TYR A 277 -2.05 -0.43 -19.14
CA TYR A 277 -2.53 0.80 -19.76
C TYR A 277 -1.40 1.85 -19.81
N ALA A 278 -0.67 2.00 -18.70
CA ALA A 278 0.45 2.91 -18.58
C ALA A 278 1.58 2.61 -19.56
N ASP A 279 1.95 1.34 -19.70
CA ASP A 279 3.00 0.92 -20.62
C ASP A 279 2.57 1.14 -22.09
N ARG A 280 1.33 0.78 -22.43
CA ARG A 280 0.79 0.96 -23.79
C ARG A 280 0.68 2.43 -24.21
N HIS A 281 0.34 3.33 -23.29
CA HIS A 281 0.07 4.74 -23.58
C HIS A 281 1.15 5.69 -23.08
N ARG A 282 2.25 5.16 -22.52
CA ARG A 282 3.30 5.92 -21.83
C ARG A 282 2.70 6.92 -20.83
N THR A 283 1.89 6.43 -19.89
CA THR A 283 1.20 7.24 -18.86
C THR A 283 1.71 7.00 -17.44
N GLN A 284 1.58 7.98 -16.56
CA GLN A 284 2.01 7.84 -15.16
C GLN A 284 0.99 7.07 -14.31
N THR A 285 1.47 6.07 -13.56
CA THR A 285 0.63 5.24 -12.67
C THR A 285 0.34 5.87 -11.31
N ARG A 286 1.12 6.87 -10.89
CA ARG A 286 1.09 7.41 -9.52
C ARG A 286 -0.29 7.89 -9.08
N SER A 287 -0.99 8.65 -9.93
CA SER A 287 -2.34 9.17 -9.63
C SER A 287 -3.39 8.05 -9.56
N ALA A 288 -3.29 7.06 -10.44
CA ALA A 288 -4.20 5.92 -10.46
C ALA A 288 -4.04 5.04 -9.22
N ILE A 289 -2.79 4.76 -8.80
CA ILE A 289 -2.47 4.01 -7.58
C ILE A 289 -2.97 4.75 -6.34
N ALA A 290 -2.81 6.08 -6.29
CA ALA A 290 -3.34 6.89 -5.21
C ALA A 290 -4.88 6.80 -5.15
N THR A 291 -5.54 6.89 -6.31
CA THR A 291 -7.01 6.74 -6.42
C THR A 291 -7.48 5.38 -5.93
N LEU A 292 -6.82 4.28 -6.35
CA LEU A 292 -7.12 2.93 -5.86
C LEU A 292 -7.00 2.83 -4.34
N THR A 293 -5.94 3.41 -3.79
CA THR A 293 -5.68 3.37 -2.34
C THR A 293 -6.72 4.15 -1.57
N ILE A 294 -7.11 5.33 -2.07
CA ILE A 294 -8.20 6.14 -1.50
C ILE A 294 -9.50 5.33 -1.52
N CYS A 295 -9.89 4.73 -2.65
CA CYS A 295 -11.10 3.91 -2.72
C CYS A 295 -11.07 2.73 -1.74
N ALA A 296 -9.95 2.01 -1.66
CA ALA A 296 -9.79 0.85 -0.79
C ALA A 296 -9.83 1.18 0.72
N GLN A 297 -9.39 2.38 1.12
CA GLN A 297 -9.24 2.74 2.54
C GLN A 297 -10.35 3.66 3.08
N SER A 298 -10.87 4.57 2.24
CA SER A 298 -11.82 5.60 2.70
C SER A 298 -13.14 5.02 3.20
N VAL A 299 -13.55 3.87 2.66
CA VAL A 299 -14.86 3.28 2.94
C VAL A 299 -14.85 2.35 4.16
N VAL A 300 -13.68 1.82 4.55
CA VAL A 300 -13.55 0.92 5.72
C VAL A 300 -14.13 1.58 6.97
N ALA A 301 -13.80 2.86 7.16
CA ALA A 301 -14.18 3.59 8.36
C ALA A 301 -15.70 3.87 8.42
N LEU A 302 -16.35 4.05 7.26
CA LEU A 302 -17.80 4.28 7.15
C LEU A 302 -18.63 2.98 7.28
N GLY A 303 -17.97 1.83 7.22
CA GLY A 303 -18.61 0.51 7.22
C GLY A 303 -19.58 0.27 8.37
N PRO A 304 -19.22 0.49 9.64
CA PRO A 304 -20.14 0.27 10.76
C PRO A 304 -21.36 1.18 10.70
N THR A 305 -21.20 2.42 10.23
CA THR A 305 -22.33 3.35 10.08
C THR A 305 -23.28 2.90 9.00
N LEU A 306 -22.77 2.56 7.82
CA LEU A 306 -23.59 2.05 6.73
C LEU A 306 -24.23 0.70 7.11
N GLY A 307 -23.45 -0.17 7.74
CA GLY A 307 -23.91 -1.45 8.27
C GLY A 307 -25.03 -1.28 9.29
N GLY A 308 -24.89 -0.37 10.26
CA GLY A 308 -25.92 -0.11 11.27
C GLY A 308 -27.23 0.40 10.67
N LEU A 309 -27.17 1.30 9.69
CA LEU A 309 -28.34 1.78 8.96
C LEU A 309 -29.04 0.66 8.18
N LEU A 310 -28.27 -0.13 7.43
CA LEU A 310 -28.79 -1.24 6.63
C LEU A 310 -29.39 -2.34 7.53
N VAL A 311 -28.63 -2.78 8.53
CA VAL A 311 -29.03 -3.85 9.46
C VAL A 311 -30.26 -3.45 10.27
N GLY A 312 -30.31 -2.22 10.76
CA GLY A 312 -31.41 -1.77 11.60
C GLY A 312 -32.71 -1.46 10.86
N THR A 313 -32.67 -1.26 9.53
CA THR A 313 -33.88 -1.00 8.72
C THR A 313 -34.35 -2.19 7.91
N LEU A 314 -33.42 -2.97 7.36
CA LEU A 314 -33.69 -4.03 6.37
C LEU A 314 -33.18 -5.41 6.83
N GLY A 315 -32.79 -5.54 8.09
CA GLY A 315 -32.26 -6.78 8.68
C GLY A 315 -30.81 -7.05 8.30
N TRP A 316 -30.17 -8.03 8.93
CA TRP A 316 -28.74 -8.31 8.74
C TRP A 316 -28.39 -8.77 7.31
N GLN A 317 -29.34 -9.39 6.60
CA GLN A 317 -29.18 -9.84 5.22
C GLN A 317 -28.86 -8.69 4.26
N SER A 318 -29.20 -7.45 4.63
CA SER A 318 -28.90 -6.24 3.88
C SER A 318 -27.43 -5.99 3.60
N ILE A 319 -26.55 -6.38 4.52
CA ILE A 319 -25.10 -6.27 4.31
C ILE A 319 -24.61 -7.21 3.19
N MET A 320 -25.39 -8.25 2.85
CA MET A 320 -25.08 -9.19 1.78
C MET A 320 -25.64 -8.68 0.46
N TRP A 321 -26.94 -8.37 0.38
CA TRP A 321 -27.54 -7.97 -0.89
C TRP A 321 -27.11 -6.57 -1.37
N VAL A 322 -26.66 -5.66 -0.49
CA VAL A 322 -26.11 -4.34 -0.89
C VAL A 322 -24.89 -4.47 -1.83
N ASN A 323 -24.18 -5.60 -1.78
CA ASN A 323 -23.09 -5.88 -2.70
C ASN A 323 -23.58 -6.07 -4.14
N LEU A 324 -24.80 -6.57 -4.37
CA LEU A 324 -25.32 -6.86 -5.71
C LEU A 324 -25.40 -5.62 -6.61
N PRO A 325 -26.07 -4.52 -6.22
CA PRO A 325 -26.08 -3.31 -7.04
C PRO A 325 -24.67 -2.73 -7.24
N LEU A 326 -23.81 -2.77 -6.20
CA LEU A 326 -22.43 -2.29 -6.30
C LEU A 326 -21.58 -3.11 -7.27
N VAL A 327 -21.76 -4.44 -7.26
CA VAL A 327 -21.12 -5.38 -8.18
C VAL A 327 -21.58 -5.09 -9.61
N VAL A 328 -22.88 -4.94 -9.85
CA VAL A 328 -23.40 -4.66 -11.20
C VAL A 328 -22.86 -3.34 -11.72
N VAL A 329 -22.94 -2.26 -10.93
CA VAL A 329 -22.41 -0.94 -11.33
C VAL A 329 -20.91 -1.00 -11.61
N THR A 330 -20.14 -1.66 -10.74
CA THR A 330 -18.69 -1.82 -10.93
C THR A 330 -18.36 -2.66 -12.15
N ALA A 331 -19.06 -3.78 -12.35
CA ALA A 331 -18.84 -4.68 -13.48
C ALA A 331 -19.12 -3.97 -14.79
N VAL A 332 -20.24 -3.26 -14.89
CA VAL A 332 -20.59 -2.45 -16.07
C VAL A 332 -19.53 -1.37 -16.31
N TRP A 333 -19.15 -0.62 -15.27
CA TRP A 333 -18.18 0.47 -15.42
C TRP A 333 -16.81 -0.05 -15.85
N VAL A 334 -16.31 -1.12 -15.24
CA VAL A 334 -15.02 -1.73 -15.61
C VAL A 334 -15.09 -2.39 -16.98
N PHE A 335 -16.20 -3.01 -17.33
CA PHE A 335 -16.38 -3.61 -18.65
C PHE A 335 -16.22 -2.59 -19.77
N PHE A 336 -16.76 -1.38 -19.61
CA PHE A 336 -16.65 -0.31 -20.60
C PHE A 336 -15.38 0.55 -20.48
N ALA A 337 -14.87 0.77 -19.27
CA ALA A 337 -13.72 1.65 -19.05
C ALA A 337 -12.37 0.96 -19.22
N ALA A 338 -12.25 -0.31 -18.81
CA ALA A 338 -10.98 -1.03 -18.87
C ALA A 338 -10.71 -1.55 -20.29
N PRO A 339 -9.46 -1.41 -20.79
CA PRO A 339 -9.08 -1.96 -22.08
C PRO A 339 -9.28 -3.48 -22.10
N SER A 340 -9.53 -4.05 -23.28
CA SER A 340 -9.57 -5.50 -23.44
C SER A 340 -8.22 -6.11 -23.07
N ASP A 341 -8.26 -7.27 -22.41
CA ASP A 341 -7.08 -8.06 -22.15
C ASP A 341 -6.37 -8.38 -23.48
N SER A 342 -5.04 -8.34 -23.47
CA SER A 342 -4.25 -8.81 -24.61
C SER A 342 -4.54 -10.30 -24.88
N ALA A 343 -4.18 -10.76 -26.08
CA ALA A 343 -4.27 -12.18 -26.41
C ALA A 343 -3.60 -13.02 -25.30
N LEU A 344 -4.27 -14.10 -24.92
CA LEU A 344 -3.71 -15.03 -23.94
C LEU A 344 -2.37 -15.55 -24.47
N PRO A 345 -1.36 -15.71 -23.60
CA PRO A 345 -0.11 -16.31 -24.02
C PRO A 345 -0.36 -17.71 -24.61
N ASP A 346 0.36 -18.05 -25.67
CA ASP A 346 0.32 -19.40 -26.25
C ASP A 346 0.63 -20.46 -25.20
N ARG A 347 0.22 -21.72 -25.43
CA ARG A 347 0.37 -22.81 -24.43
C ARG A 347 1.77 -22.92 -23.82
N ALA A 348 2.82 -22.70 -24.62
CA ALA A 348 4.20 -22.70 -24.15
C ALA A 348 4.52 -21.50 -23.24
N GLY A 349 4.05 -20.30 -23.59
CA GLY A 349 4.16 -19.10 -22.76
C GLY A 349 3.35 -19.19 -21.48
N ALA A 350 2.14 -19.76 -21.53
CA ALA A 350 1.32 -20.01 -20.36
C ALA A 350 1.97 -21.02 -19.39
N ALA A 351 2.58 -22.09 -19.91
CA ALA A 351 3.30 -23.07 -19.10
C ALA A 351 4.56 -22.47 -18.46
N ALA A 352 5.32 -21.65 -19.19
CA ALA A 352 6.47 -20.92 -18.67
C ALA A 352 6.05 -19.92 -17.58
N LEU A 353 4.99 -19.15 -17.82
CA LEU A 353 4.45 -18.21 -16.84
C LEU A 353 3.95 -18.95 -15.60
N PHE A 354 3.18 -20.03 -15.77
CA PHE A 354 2.69 -20.87 -14.67
C PHE A 354 3.83 -21.44 -13.82
N LYS A 355 4.92 -21.91 -14.45
CA LYS A 355 6.10 -22.39 -13.72
C LYS A 355 6.82 -21.27 -12.98
N SER A 356 6.88 -20.06 -13.56
CA SER A 356 7.40 -18.87 -12.88
C SER A 356 6.52 -18.42 -11.70
N LEU A 357 5.25 -18.85 -11.66
CA LEU A 357 4.34 -18.54 -10.55
C LEU A 357 4.62 -19.35 -9.28
N ASP A 358 5.54 -20.30 -9.29
CA ASP A 358 5.81 -21.19 -8.15
C ASP A 358 4.52 -21.76 -7.50
N PRO A 359 3.77 -22.62 -8.21
CA PRO A 359 2.49 -23.15 -7.71
C PRO A 359 2.65 -23.94 -6.42
N LEU A 360 3.81 -24.57 -6.19
CA LEU A 360 4.09 -25.29 -4.95
C LEU A 360 4.32 -24.31 -3.79
N GLY A 361 5.09 -23.23 -4.00
CA GLY A 361 5.26 -22.15 -3.03
C GLY A 361 3.93 -21.50 -2.65
N ILE A 362 3.07 -21.20 -3.65
CA ILE A 362 1.70 -20.69 -3.41
C ILE A 362 0.89 -21.68 -2.57
N THR A 363 0.93 -22.97 -2.91
CA THR A 363 0.17 -24.01 -2.20
C THR A 363 0.64 -24.17 -0.76
N LEU A 364 1.95 -24.17 -0.52
CA LEU A 364 2.54 -24.24 0.81
C LEU A 364 2.23 -22.98 1.64
N PHE A 365 2.27 -21.80 1.03
CA PHE A 365 1.87 -20.55 1.68
C PHE A 365 0.39 -20.54 2.07
N LEU A 366 -0.46 -21.05 1.17
CA LEU A 366 -1.89 -21.26 1.41
C LEU A 366 -2.11 -22.21 2.59
N ALA A 367 -1.44 -23.35 2.61
CA ALA A 367 -1.54 -24.34 3.70
C ALA A 367 -1.06 -23.75 5.04
N LEU A 368 0.06 -23.03 5.04
CA LEU A 368 0.60 -22.33 6.21
C LEU A 368 -0.37 -21.29 6.75
N THR A 369 -0.85 -20.39 5.90
CA THR A 369 -1.75 -19.30 6.30
C THR A 369 -3.07 -19.84 6.82
N THR A 370 -3.64 -20.83 6.13
CA THR A 370 -4.89 -21.49 6.53
C THR A 370 -4.70 -22.22 7.86
N SER A 371 -3.67 -23.06 7.99
CA SER A 371 -3.39 -23.79 9.24
C SER A 371 -3.21 -22.83 10.43
N THR A 372 -2.47 -21.73 10.23
CA THR A 372 -2.25 -20.70 11.25
C THR A 372 -3.58 -20.06 11.68
N MET A 373 -4.38 -19.62 10.72
CA MET A 373 -5.65 -18.94 11.03
C MET A 373 -6.69 -19.88 11.64
N LEU A 374 -6.72 -21.16 11.22
CA LEU A 374 -7.53 -22.21 11.82
C LEU A 374 -7.13 -22.49 13.26
N PHE A 375 -5.82 -22.57 13.53
CA PHE A 375 -5.30 -22.74 14.89
C PHE A 375 -5.70 -21.57 15.77
N LEU A 376 -5.47 -20.33 15.30
CA LEU A 376 -5.86 -19.12 16.02
C LEU A 376 -7.34 -19.16 16.37
N LEU A 377 -8.20 -19.44 15.40
CA LEU A 377 -9.64 -19.49 15.61
C LEU A 377 -10.07 -20.62 16.56
N SER A 378 -9.36 -21.75 16.57
CA SER A 378 -9.65 -22.84 17.50
C SER A 378 -9.47 -22.45 18.96
N LEU A 379 -8.59 -21.48 19.27
CA LEU A 379 -8.40 -20.98 20.64
C LEU A 379 -9.65 -20.33 21.22
N ALA A 380 -10.61 -19.92 20.37
CA ALA A 380 -11.85 -19.28 20.78
C ALA A 380 -12.83 -20.25 21.45
N GLU A 381 -12.84 -21.54 21.05
CA GLU A 381 -13.77 -22.54 21.57
C GLU A 381 -13.02 -23.68 22.28
N HIS A 382 -12.29 -24.48 21.50
CA HIS A 382 -11.47 -25.59 21.98
C HIS A 382 -10.14 -25.59 21.23
N ALA A 383 -9.06 -25.30 21.95
CA ALA A 383 -7.73 -25.22 21.37
C ALA A 383 -7.37 -26.54 20.69
N LYS A 384 -7.34 -26.52 19.35
CA LYS A 384 -6.99 -27.67 18.51
C LYS A 384 -5.47 -27.75 18.42
N TRP A 385 -4.82 -28.19 19.49
CA TRP A 385 -3.35 -28.26 19.59
C TRP A 385 -2.68 -29.07 18.47
N TYR A 386 -3.40 -30.02 17.86
CA TYR A 386 -2.92 -30.76 16.69
C TYR A 386 -2.65 -29.88 15.45
N LEU A 387 -3.20 -28.65 15.41
CA LEU A 387 -2.92 -27.68 14.36
C LEU A 387 -1.55 -26.98 14.55
N VAL A 388 -0.92 -27.10 15.73
CA VAL A 388 0.42 -26.54 15.97
C VAL A 388 1.48 -27.33 15.18
N PRO A 389 1.56 -28.69 15.28
CA PRO A 389 2.43 -29.47 14.42
C PRO A 389 2.18 -29.27 12.92
N SER A 390 0.92 -29.15 12.47
CA SER A 390 0.65 -28.91 11.04
C SER A 390 1.11 -27.53 10.59
N THR A 391 0.89 -26.49 11.41
CA THR A 391 1.38 -25.14 11.12
C THR A 391 2.90 -25.10 11.09
N ALA A 392 3.56 -25.75 12.04
CA ALA A 392 5.02 -25.85 12.07
C ALA A 392 5.57 -26.62 10.86
N LEU A 393 4.91 -27.71 10.46
CA LEU A 393 5.26 -28.49 9.27
C LEU A 393 5.13 -27.65 7.99
N PHE A 394 4.01 -26.97 7.78
CA PHE A 394 3.83 -26.13 6.59
C PHE A 394 4.77 -24.92 6.60
N ALA A 395 5.07 -24.34 7.76
CA ALA A 395 6.07 -23.29 7.88
C ALA A 395 7.45 -23.79 7.48
N PHE A 396 7.85 -24.97 7.97
CA PHE A 396 9.12 -25.61 7.61
C PHE A 396 9.19 -25.92 6.12
N LEU A 397 8.17 -26.58 5.56
CA LEU A 397 8.11 -26.93 4.14
C LEU A 397 8.13 -25.69 3.24
N PHE A 398 7.38 -24.66 3.61
CA PHE A 398 7.35 -23.38 2.89
C PHE A 398 8.74 -22.72 2.90
N VAL A 399 9.35 -22.54 4.07
CA VAL A 399 10.68 -21.92 4.17
C VAL A 399 11.74 -22.78 3.45
N TRP A 400 11.66 -24.10 3.55
CA TRP A 400 12.58 -25.01 2.86
C TRP A 400 12.46 -24.90 1.35
N TRP A 401 11.23 -24.83 0.82
CA TRP A 401 10.95 -24.69 -0.60
C TRP A 401 11.38 -23.32 -1.14
N GLU A 402 10.92 -22.23 -0.52
CA GLU A 402 11.25 -20.85 -0.91
C GLU A 402 12.76 -20.59 -0.85
N ARG A 403 13.50 -21.27 0.04
CA ARG A 403 14.96 -21.18 0.06
C ARG A 403 15.63 -21.92 -1.09
N ARG A 404 14.99 -22.86 -1.77
CA ARG A 404 15.58 -23.64 -2.88
C ARG A 404 15.14 -23.16 -4.25
N THR A 405 13.97 -22.54 -4.35
CA THR A 405 13.40 -22.07 -5.62
C THR A 405 14.06 -20.77 -6.09
N ALA A 406 14.52 -20.73 -7.34
CA ALA A 406 15.11 -19.53 -7.94
C ALA A 406 14.08 -18.40 -8.16
N SER A 407 12.83 -18.77 -8.50
CA SER A 407 11.69 -17.86 -8.65
C SER A 407 10.72 -18.01 -7.47
N ALA A 408 11.20 -17.71 -6.27
CA ALA A 408 10.46 -17.77 -5.01
C ALA A 408 9.12 -16.98 -5.07
N PHE A 409 8.06 -17.51 -4.47
CA PHE A 409 6.80 -16.79 -4.30
C PHE A 409 6.96 -15.63 -3.31
N ILE A 410 7.65 -15.89 -2.20
CA ILE A 410 8.02 -14.90 -1.19
C ILE A 410 9.48 -15.14 -0.87
N ASP A 411 10.34 -14.16 -1.13
CA ASP A 411 11.74 -14.23 -0.74
C ASP A 411 11.88 -14.15 0.80
N VAL A 412 11.75 -15.30 1.45
CA VAL A 412 11.91 -15.47 2.90
C VAL A 412 13.31 -15.08 3.37
N ARG A 413 14.33 -15.13 2.48
CA ARG A 413 15.69 -14.72 2.81
C ARG A 413 15.79 -13.21 2.88
N ALA A 414 15.18 -12.50 1.92
CA ALA A 414 15.10 -11.04 1.94
C ALA A 414 14.34 -10.55 3.20
N VAL A 415 13.23 -11.20 3.56
CA VAL A 415 12.46 -10.86 4.77
C VAL A 415 13.26 -11.12 6.04
N ALA A 416 13.99 -12.24 6.14
CA ALA A 416 14.80 -12.57 7.31
C ALA A 416 16.03 -11.67 7.45
N ARG A 417 16.64 -11.26 6.34
CA ARG A 417 17.80 -10.34 6.33
C ARG A 417 17.38 -8.91 6.69
N ASN A 418 16.19 -8.49 6.27
CA ASN A 418 15.68 -7.16 6.52
C ASN A 418 14.97 -7.08 7.88
N ARG A 419 15.76 -6.92 8.95
CA ARG A 419 15.23 -6.78 10.32
C ARG A 419 14.21 -5.65 10.45
N ALA A 420 14.36 -4.56 9.69
CA ALA A 420 13.41 -3.44 9.70
C ALA A 420 12.05 -3.85 9.12
N LEU A 421 12.04 -4.64 8.05
CA LEU A 421 10.82 -5.22 7.49
C LEU A 421 10.15 -6.17 8.49
N SER A 422 10.89 -7.13 9.08
CA SER A 422 10.30 -8.08 10.05
C SER A 422 9.71 -7.38 11.27
N MET A 423 10.39 -6.35 11.80
CA MET A 423 9.86 -5.52 12.89
C MET A 423 8.61 -4.75 12.49
N THR A 424 8.55 -4.25 11.25
CA THR A 424 7.37 -3.55 10.74
C THR A 424 6.18 -4.49 10.57
N LEU A 425 6.40 -5.71 10.08
CA LEU A 425 5.38 -6.75 10.00
C LEU A 425 4.87 -7.12 11.40
N GLY A 426 5.76 -7.33 12.38
CA GLY A 426 5.37 -7.60 13.77
C GLY A 426 4.54 -6.45 14.39
N ARG A 427 4.93 -5.19 14.14
CA ARG A 427 4.14 -4.02 14.55
C ARG A 427 2.77 -3.96 13.87
N THR A 428 2.72 -4.31 12.59
CA THR A 428 1.48 -4.35 11.80
C THR A 428 0.52 -5.37 12.39
N LEU A 429 1.00 -6.57 12.71
CA LEU A 429 0.21 -7.63 13.32
C LEU A 429 -0.48 -7.12 14.60
N LEU A 430 0.31 -6.58 15.53
CA LEU A 430 -0.18 -6.05 16.80
C LEU A 430 -1.14 -4.86 16.62
N THR A 431 -0.82 -3.93 15.72
CA THR A 431 -1.67 -2.78 15.40
C THR A 431 -3.03 -3.23 14.89
N TYR A 432 -3.05 -4.19 13.96
CA TYR A 432 -4.28 -4.69 13.37
C TYR A 432 -5.09 -5.53 14.36
N THR A 433 -4.45 -6.31 15.22
CA THR A 433 -5.15 -7.01 16.30
C THR A 433 -5.85 -6.02 17.23
N ALA A 434 -5.16 -5.01 17.74
CA ALA A 434 -5.76 -3.99 18.60
C ALA A 434 -6.87 -3.19 17.89
N PHE A 435 -6.63 -2.80 16.63
CA PHE A 435 -7.61 -2.06 15.84
C PHE A 435 -8.90 -2.86 15.64
N TYR A 436 -8.81 -4.13 15.26
CA TYR A 436 -10.00 -4.96 15.05
C TYR A 436 -10.68 -5.39 16.36
N CYS A 437 -9.96 -5.42 17.50
CA CYS A 437 -10.58 -5.56 18.82
C CYS A 437 -11.55 -4.41 19.09
N ILE A 438 -11.14 -3.18 18.79
CA ILE A 438 -12.00 -1.99 18.88
C ILE A 438 -13.15 -2.10 17.87
N PHE A 439 -12.80 -2.42 16.62
CA PHE A 439 -13.71 -2.35 15.50
C PHE A 439 -14.88 -3.33 15.61
N PHE A 440 -14.65 -4.52 16.18
CA PHE A 440 -15.70 -5.53 16.40
C PHE A 440 -16.25 -5.51 17.83
N GLY A 441 -15.39 -5.39 18.84
CA GLY A 441 -15.81 -5.49 20.24
C GLY A 441 -16.69 -4.33 20.70
N LEU A 442 -16.41 -3.11 20.27
CA LEU A 442 -17.15 -1.93 20.73
C LEU A 442 -18.61 -1.91 20.20
N PRO A 443 -18.89 -2.13 18.90
CA PRO A 443 -20.27 -2.25 18.42
C PRO A 443 -21.06 -3.41 19.03
N GLN A 444 -20.40 -4.53 19.36
CA GLN A 444 -21.03 -5.65 20.05
C GLN A 444 -21.46 -5.26 21.47
N TRP A 445 -20.55 -4.63 22.23
CA TRP A 445 -20.85 -4.15 23.58
C TRP A 445 -21.96 -3.10 23.61
N LEU A 446 -21.94 -2.15 22.67
CA LEU A 446 -23.00 -1.14 22.56
C LEU A 446 -24.39 -1.76 22.31
N GLN A 447 -24.46 -2.84 21.52
CA GLN A 447 -25.74 -3.49 21.23
C GLN A 447 -26.21 -4.41 22.37
N VAL A 448 -25.31 -5.18 22.97
CA VAL A 448 -25.68 -6.21 23.97
C VAL A 448 -25.73 -5.63 25.39
N ALA A 449 -24.61 -5.08 25.89
CA ALA A 449 -24.53 -4.60 27.27
C ALA A 449 -25.28 -3.27 27.47
N ARG A 450 -25.22 -2.39 26.47
CA ARG A 450 -25.88 -1.08 26.52
C ARG A 450 -27.26 -1.03 25.88
N GLY A 451 -27.68 -2.12 25.22
CA GLY A 451 -29.02 -2.24 24.62
C GLY A 451 -29.29 -1.29 23.46
N MET A 452 -28.25 -0.74 22.81
CA MET A 452 -28.44 0.19 21.70
C MET A 452 -28.90 -0.55 20.44
N SER A 453 -29.74 0.10 19.63
CA SER A 453 -30.11 -0.43 18.32
C SER A 453 -28.89 -0.51 17.37
N PRO A 454 -28.92 -1.38 16.33
CA PRO A 454 -27.85 -1.45 15.33
C PRO A 454 -27.56 -0.09 14.68
N ILE A 455 -28.60 0.72 14.42
CA ILE A 455 -28.45 2.09 13.87
C ILE A 455 -27.63 2.95 14.81
N SER A 456 -27.98 2.96 16.10
CA SER A 456 -27.31 3.81 17.09
C SER A 456 -25.87 3.38 17.31
N ALA A 457 -25.60 2.07 17.37
CA ALA A 457 -24.24 1.52 17.48
C ALA A 457 -23.39 1.82 16.23
N GLY A 458 -23.97 1.77 15.03
CA GLY A 458 -23.29 2.13 13.78
C GLY A 458 -23.00 3.63 13.66
N LEU A 459 -23.95 4.49 14.04
CA LEU A 459 -23.76 5.95 14.09
C LEU A 459 -22.71 6.34 15.12
N PHE A 460 -22.62 5.62 16.23
CA PHE A 460 -21.60 5.85 17.25
C PHE A 460 -20.17 5.65 16.72
N MET A 461 -19.98 4.88 15.64
CA MET A 461 -18.67 4.69 15.01
C MET A 461 -18.28 5.83 14.05
N LEU A 462 -19.18 6.78 13.74
CA LEU A 462 -18.89 7.92 12.86
C LEU A 462 -17.69 8.77 13.30
N PRO A 463 -17.51 9.12 14.60
CA PRO A 463 -16.32 9.86 15.04
C PRO A 463 -15.02 9.11 14.78
N VAL A 464 -15.01 7.78 14.95
CA VAL A 464 -13.84 6.94 14.62
C VAL A 464 -13.50 7.11 13.13
N ALA A 465 -14.52 7.10 12.28
CA ALA A 465 -14.37 7.26 10.84
C ALA A 465 -13.88 8.66 10.44
N ALA A 466 -14.56 9.69 10.93
CA ALA A 466 -14.23 11.08 10.65
C ALA A 466 -12.80 11.41 11.08
N VAL A 467 -12.46 11.11 12.34
CA VAL A 467 -11.10 11.34 12.85
C VAL A 467 -10.08 10.47 12.12
N GLY A 468 -10.39 9.23 11.76
CA GLY A 468 -9.51 8.38 10.96
C GLY A 468 -9.17 8.96 9.58
N ILE A 469 -10.14 9.55 8.90
CA ILE A 469 -9.93 10.22 7.61
C ILE A 469 -8.99 11.44 7.79
N PHE A 470 -9.29 12.33 8.74
CA PHE A 470 -8.44 13.49 9.02
C PHE A 470 -7.05 13.09 9.51
N ALA A 471 -6.96 12.04 10.33
CA ALA A 471 -5.71 11.47 10.81
C ALA A 471 -4.88 10.93 9.66
N THR A 472 -5.47 10.27 8.66
CA THR A 472 -4.76 9.77 7.48
C THR A 472 -4.15 10.91 6.66
N MET A 473 -4.92 11.98 6.43
CA MET A 473 -4.43 13.19 5.73
C MET A 473 -3.32 13.90 6.50
N SER A 474 -3.42 13.93 7.83
CA SER A 474 -2.44 14.57 8.71
C SER A 474 -1.17 13.72 8.82
N ALA A 475 -1.31 12.40 8.95
CA ALA A 475 -0.23 11.43 9.02
C ALA A 475 0.67 11.48 7.78
N SER A 476 0.09 11.64 6.58
CA SER A 476 0.86 11.81 5.35
C SER A 476 1.79 13.05 5.40
N ARG A 477 1.27 14.18 5.90
CA ARG A 477 2.05 15.43 6.05
C ARG A 477 3.11 15.31 7.16
N VAL A 478 2.74 14.72 8.29
CA VAL A 478 3.65 14.50 9.43
C VAL A 478 4.77 13.55 9.02
N TYR A 479 4.47 12.49 8.27
CA TYR A 479 5.47 11.57 7.74
C TYR A 479 6.48 12.28 6.84
N GLY A 480 6.00 13.14 5.93
CA GLY A 480 6.88 13.89 5.03
C GLY A 480 7.80 14.89 5.75
N LYS A 481 7.37 15.47 6.88
CA LYS A 481 8.15 16.47 7.64
C LYS A 481 9.02 15.88 8.75
N PHE A 482 8.49 14.91 9.49
CA PHE A 482 9.06 14.39 10.74
C PHE A 482 9.41 12.90 10.67
N GLY A 483 9.15 12.25 9.54
CA GLY A 483 9.49 10.84 9.30
C GLY A 483 8.58 9.83 9.99
N ALA A 484 8.96 8.55 9.83
CA ALA A 484 8.17 7.40 10.30
C ALA A 484 8.02 7.35 11.84
N ARG A 485 9.06 7.75 12.58
CA ARG A 485 9.09 7.61 14.05
C ARG A 485 8.01 8.43 14.73
N ILE A 486 7.95 9.73 14.44
CA ILE A 486 6.94 10.63 15.03
C ILE A 486 5.53 10.21 14.61
N THR A 487 5.36 9.82 13.35
CA THR A 487 4.07 9.34 12.83
C THR A 487 3.57 8.13 13.62
N LEU A 488 4.43 7.13 13.85
CA LEU A 488 4.08 5.93 14.63
C LEU A 488 3.92 6.22 16.13
N LEU A 489 4.68 7.16 16.71
CA LEU A 489 4.51 7.55 18.12
C LEU A 489 3.12 8.13 18.38
N ILE A 490 2.64 9.02 17.51
CA ILE A 490 1.31 9.64 17.65
C ILE A 490 0.22 8.55 17.60
N GLY A 491 0.27 7.67 16.60
CA GLY A 491 -0.74 6.63 16.44
C GLY A 491 -0.71 5.56 17.53
N THR A 492 0.47 5.15 18.01
CA THR A 492 0.60 4.16 19.08
C THR A 492 0.27 4.74 20.46
N ALA A 493 0.59 6.01 20.71
CA ALA A 493 0.17 6.71 21.93
C ALA A 493 -1.35 6.85 21.99
N ALA A 494 -1.99 7.28 20.90
CA ALA A 494 -3.44 7.36 20.83
C ALA A 494 -4.11 5.99 21.00
N LEU A 495 -3.48 4.91 20.50
CA LEU A 495 -3.98 3.55 20.68
C LEU A 495 -3.90 3.10 22.14
N ALA A 496 -2.79 3.40 22.83
CA ALA A 496 -2.62 3.12 24.26
C ALA A 496 -3.64 3.90 25.10
N VAL A 497 -3.77 5.20 24.86
CA VAL A 497 -4.74 6.07 25.55
C VAL A 497 -6.17 5.58 25.29
N GLY A 498 -6.52 5.30 24.05
CA GLY A 498 -7.85 4.78 23.70
C GLY A 498 -8.16 3.44 24.38
N GLY A 499 -7.19 2.53 24.43
CA GLY A 499 -7.31 1.26 25.16
C GLY A 499 -7.51 1.46 26.66
N ILE A 500 -6.72 2.35 27.28
CA ILE A 500 -6.87 2.72 28.70
C ILE A 500 -8.27 3.30 28.94
N LEU A 501 -8.71 4.25 28.12
CA LEU A 501 -10.03 4.85 28.29
C LEU A 501 -11.16 3.83 28.17
N ILE A 502 -11.06 2.86 27.24
CA ILE A 502 -12.01 1.73 27.17
C ILE A 502 -11.94 0.87 28.44
N ALA A 503 -10.74 0.62 28.97
CA ALA A 503 -10.55 -0.19 30.17
C ALA A 503 -11.15 0.41 31.45
N PHE A 504 -11.33 1.74 31.46
CA PHE A 504 -11.85 2.51 32.60
C PHE A 504 -13.26 3.08 32.36
N VAL A 505 -13.98 2.62 31.33
CA VAL A 505 -15.41 2.92 31.23
C VAL A 505 -16.09 2.42 32.51
N GLU A 506 -16.85 3.24 33.23
CA GLU A 506 -17.36 2.82 34.56
C GLU A 506 -18.49 1.80 34.44
N SER A 507 -19.37 1.98 33.44
CA SER A 507 -20.47 1.07 33.14
C SER A 507 -21.14 1.39 31.81
N SER A 508 -22.06 0.54 31.35
CA SER A 508 -22.98 0.80 30.24
C SER A 508 -23.79 2.11 30.39
N SER A 509 -23.91 2.65 31.60
CA SER A 509 -24.57 3.95 31.87
C SER A 509 -23.71 5.18 31.59
N THR A 510 -22.42 5.00 31.24
CA THR A 510 -21.48 6.09 30.93
C THR A 510 -22.09 7.09 29.94
N PRO A 511 -21.95 8.41 30.14
CA PRO A 511 -22.50 9.41 29.23
C PRO A 511 -22.06 9.21 27.78
N LEU A 512 -23.00 9.34 26.83
CA LEU A 512 -22.73 9.23 25.39
C LEU A 512 -21.59 10.12 24.92
N VAL A 513 -21.48 11.34 25.48
CA VAL A 513 -20.43 12.31 25.13
C VAL A 513 -19.04 11.75 25.45
N ALA A 514 -18.85 11.13 26.62
CA ALA A 514 -17.56 10.54 27.00
C ALA A 514 -17.17 9.42 26.03
N LEU A 515 -18.12 8.56 25.66
CA LEU A 515 -17.90 7.49 24.70
C LEU A 515 -17.59 8.04 23.30
N LEU A 516 -18.25 9.11 22.84
CA LEU A 516 -17.95 9.75 21.55
C LEU A 516 -16.53 10.35 21.53
N LEU A 517 -16.06 10.91 22.64
CA LEU A 517 -14.67 11.39 22.77
C LEU A 517 -13.67 10.23 22.70
N ILE A 518 -13.97 9.11 23.35
CA ILE A 518 -13.17 7.88 23.25
C ILE A 518 -13.13 7.39 21.79
N ALA A 519 -14.29 7.32 21.12
CA ALA A 519 -14.40 6.95 19.72
C ALA A 519 -13.56 7.86 18.80
N ALA A 520 -13.57 9.18 19.05
CA ALA A 520 -12.73 10.12 18.32
C ALA A 520 -11.23 9.80 18.48
N ILE A 521 -10.77 9.53 19.70
CA ILE A 521 -9.36 9.15 19.97
C ILE A 521 -8.98 7.87 19.22
N LEU A 522 -9.88 6.87 19.20
CA LEU A 522 -9.66 5.59 18.52
C LEU A 522 -9.60 5.71 16.99
N GLY A 523 -10.03 6.84 16.43
CA GLY A 523 -9.83 7.16 15.01
C GLY A 523 -8.38 7.53 14.66
N ILE A 524 -7.62 8.11 15.59
CA ILE A 524 -6.24 8.59 15.35
C ILE A 524 -5.29 7.44 14.94
N PRO A 525 -5.26 6.29 15.65
CA PRO A 525 -4.43 5.14 15.27
C PRO A 525 -4.69 4.63 13.86
N ASN A 526 -5.95 4.68 13.39
CA ASN A 526 -6.32 4.23 12.05
C ASN A 526 -5.54 4.99 10.98
N GLY A 527 -5.43 6.33 11.10
CA GLY A 527 -4.65 7.11 10.15
C GLY A 527 -3.14 6.98 10.35
N PHE A 528 -2.66 7.25 11.57
CA PHE A 528 -1.23 7.36 11.84
C PHE A 528 -0.47 6.03 11.78
N ASN A 529 -1.01 4.95 12.38
CA ASN A 529 -0.31 3.67 12.37
C ASN A 529 -0.36 3.01 10.99
N ASN A 530 -1.50 3.06 10.29
CA ASN A 530 -1.61 2.45 8.96
C ASN A 530 -0.72 3.17 7.94
N MET A 531 -0.76 4.51 7.91
CA MET A 531 0.10 5.30 7.02
C MET A 531 1.58 5.14 7.39
N GLY A 532 1.91 5.17 8.68
CA GLY A 532 3.27 5.03 9.17
C GLY A 532 3.89 3.67 8.82
N ASN A 533 3.18 2.58 9.08
CA ASN A 533 3.66 1.22 8.77
C ASN A 533 3.75 0.98 7.26
N GLN A 534 2.75 1.43 6.48
CA GLN A 534 2.75 1.27 5.02
C GLN A 534 3.91 2.04 4.37
N ASN A 535 4.15 3.29 4.77
CA ASN A 535 5.27 4.07 4.24
C ASN A 535 6.62 3.51 4.67
N LEU A 536 6.72 2.98 5.90
CA LEU A 536 7.94 2.33 6.38
C LEU A 536 8.29 1.11 5.52
N ILE A 537 7.32 0.27 5.18
CA ILE A 537 7.51 -0.86 4.25
C ILE A 537 8.04 -0.37 2.91
N ASN A 538 7.44 0.67 2.34
CA ASN A 538 7.90 1.23 1.08
C ASN A 538 9.33 1.80 1.15
N SER A 539 9.74 2.33 2.31
CA SER A 539 11.08 2.91 2.50
C SER A 539 12.18 1.87 2.73
N VAL A 540 11.85 0.70 3.27
CA VAL A 540 12.83 -0.35 3.61
C VAL A 540 12.91 -1.45 2.55
N THR A 541 12.14 -1.34 1.48
CA THR A 541 12.00 -2.39 0.45
C THR A 541 12.45 -1.86 -0.91
N THR A 542 13.23 -2.66 -1.65
CA THR A 542 13.69 -2.32 -3.00
C THR A 542 12.52 -2.33 -3.99
N SER A 543 12.64 -1.65 -5.14
CA SER A 543 11.59 -1.64 -6.19
C SER A 543 11.21 -3.04 -6.67
N ALA A 544 12.15 -4.00 -6.66
CA ALA A 544 11.92 -5.39 -7.01
C ALA A 544 11.10 -6.13 -5.93
N ASP A 545 11.35 -5.83 -4.66
CA ASP A 545 10.75 -6.54 -3.52
C ASP A 545 9.44 -5.91 -3.01
N VAL A 546 9.09 -4.68 -3.44
CA VAL A 546 7.92 -3.93 -2.93
C VAL A 546 6.63 -4.73 -3.08
N GLY A 547 6.45 -5.44 -4.20
CA GLY A 547 5.24 -6.24 -4.43
C GLY A 547 5.06 -7.34 -3.39
N THR A 548 6.12 -8.10 -3.12
CA THR A 548 6.16 -9.18 -2.14
C THR A 548 5.96 -8.65 -0.72
N ALA A 549 6.64 -7.55 -0.36
CA ALA A 549 6.51 -6.94 0.95
C ALA A 549 5.10 -6.39 1.23
N ILE A 550 4.46 -5.77 0.23
CA ILE A 550 3.06 -5.32 0.33
C ILE A 550 2.09 -6.50 0.44
N GLY A 551 2.34 -7.60 -0.29
CA GLY A 551 1.56 -8.83 -0.19
C GLY A 551 1.62 -9.40 1.24
N LEU A 552 2.83 -9.56 1.78
CA LEU A 552 3.05 -10.06 3.13
C LEU A 552 2.46 -9.12 4.19
N TYR A 553 2.59 -7.80 4.00
CA TYR A 553 1.94 -6.79 4.85
C TYR A 553 0.43 -7.01 4.93
N ARG A 554 -0.24 -7.18 3.78
CA ARG A 554 -1.69 -7.45 3.76
C ARG A 554 -2.05 -8.78 4.41
N THR A 555 -1.29 -9.84 4.16
CA THR A 555 -1.53 -11.12 4.86
C THR A 555 -1.45 -10.95 6.37
N ILE A 556 -0.44 -10.23 6.87
CA ILE A 556 -0.28 -9.96 8.30
C ILE A 556 -1.44 -9.11 8.86
N GLN A 557 -1.97 -8.14 8.09
CA GLN A 557 -3.17 -7.40 8.46
C GLN A 557 -4.37 -8.33 8.71
N TYR A 558 -4.61 -9.29 7.80
CA TYR A 558 -5.71 -10.24 7.95
C TYR A 558 -5.47 -11.25 9.09
N ILE A 559 -4.22 -11.69 9.30
CA ILE A 559 -3.88 -12.52 10.47
C ILE A 559 -4.15 -11.74 11.76
N GLY A 560 -3.78 -10.45 11.80
CA GLY A 560 -4.06 -9.56 12.93
C GLY A 560 -5.56 -9.40 13.19
N ALA A 561 -6.35 -9.21 12.12
CA ALA A 561 -7.82 -9.13 12.20
C ALA A 561 -8.45 -10.45 12.69
N ASN A 562 -7.94 -11.60 12.25
CA ASN A 562 -8.39 -12.91 12.73
C ASN A 562 -8.01 -13.13 14.20
N LEU A 563 -6.80 -12.74 14.60
CA LEU A 563 -6.36 -12.80 15.99
C LEU A 563 -7.23 -11.91 16.90
N ALA A 564 -7.72 -10.77 16.39
CA ALA A 564 -8.63 -9.91 17.14
C ALA A 564 -9.94 -10.61 17.52
N ALA A 565 -10.50 -11.43 16.63
CA ALA A 565 -11.71 -12.21 16.93
C ALA A 565 -11.48 -13.17 18.10
N VAL A 566 -10.31 -13.81 18.14
CA VAL A 566 -9.89 -14.71 19.24
C VAL A 566 -9.71 -13.93 20.54
N VAL A 567 -9.05 -12.77 20.48
CA VAL A 567 -8.85 -11.90 21.65
C VAL A 567 -10.19 -11.41 22.20
N ILE A 568 -11.14 -11.01 21.33
CA ILE A 568 -12.48 -10.62 21.75
C ILE A 568 -13.17 -11.77 22.46
N GLU A 569 -13.17 -12.97 21.88
CA GLU A 569 -13.82 -14.14 22.51
C GLU A 569 -13.23 -14.45 23.89
N LEU A 570 -11.89 -14.48 23.99
CA LEU A 570 -11.18 -14.75 25.25
C LEU A 570 -11.41 -13.65 26.31
N THR A 571 -11.50 -12.39 25.88
CA THR A 571 -11.73 -11.27 26.80
C THR A 571 -13.19 -11.17 27.21
N MET A 572 -14.14 -11.48 26.34
CA MET A 572 -15.57 -11.49 26.63
C MET A 572 -16.01 -12.75 27.40
N ARG A 573 -15.25 -13.86 27.32
CA ARG A 573 -15.55 -15.13 28.04
C ARG A 573 -16.97 -15.66 27.77
N GLY A 574 -17.46 -15.51 26.55
CA GLY A 574 -18.79 -15.95 26.14
C GLY A 574 -19.95 -15.03 26.56
N THR A 575 -19.70 -13.94 27.30
CA THR A 575 -20.70 -12.94 27.69
C THR A 575 -20.23 -11.53 27.30
N ILE A 576 -21.04 -10.81 26.51
CA ILE A 576 -20.70 -9.44 26.11
C ILE A 576 -21.18 -8.48 27.20
N ASP A 577 -20.30 -8.22 28.18
CA ASP A 577 -20.54 -7.38 29.36
C ASP A 577 -19.48 -6.29 29.54
N ASP A 578 -19.69 -5.40 30.53
CA ASP A 578 -18.77 -4.30 30.84
C ASP A 578 -17.37 -4.83 31.24
N ALA A 579 -17.31 -5.91 32.03
CA ALA A 579 -16.05 -6.52 32.42
C ALA A 579 -15.27 -7.08 31.22
N GLY A 580 -15.97 -7.66 30.23
CA GLY A 580 -15.41 -8.09 28.96
C GLY A 580 -14.81 -6.94 28.18
N LEU A 581 -15.55 -5.83 28.06
CA LEU A 581 -15.06 -4.61 27.41
C LEU A 581 -13.80 -4.07 28.12
N HIS A 582 -13.76 -4.08 29.46
CA HIS A 582 -12.59 -3.60 30.20
C HIS A 582 -11.36 -4.46 29.95
N ARG A 583 -11.53 -5.79 29.88
CA ARG A 583 -10.45 -6.73 29.55
C ARG A 583 -9.96 -6.53 28.11
N THR A 584 -10.86 -6.28 27.16
CA THR A 584 -10.48 -5.94 25.78
C THR A 584 -9.72 -4.62 25.74
N GLY A 585 -10.21 -3.58 26.42
CA GLY A 585 -9.54 -2.27 26.56
C GLY A 585 -8.14 -2.39 27.16
N GLY A 586 -8.00 -3.15 28.25
CA GLY A 586 -6.71 -3.45 28.88
C GLY A 586 -5.75 -4.17 27.94
N THR A 587 -6.24 -5.13 27.15
CA THR A 587 -5.44 -5.81 26.14
C THR A 587 -4.95 -4.86 25.05
N ILE A 588 -5.83 -3.98 24.56
CA ILE A 588 -5.49 -2.92 23.59
C ILE A 588 -4.45 -1.97 24.19
N ALA A 589 -4.59 -1.57 25.45
CA ALA A 589 -3.65 -0.71 26.16
C ALA A 589 -2.26 -1.36 26.25
N VAL A 590 -2.18 -2.63 26.65
CA VAL A 590 -0.92 -3.39 26.71
C VAL A 590 -0.26 -3.45 25.33
N ILE A 591 -1.04 -3.74 24.28
CA ILE A 591 -0.52 -3.74 22.90
C ILE A 591 -0.01 -2.35 22.51
N GLY A 592 -0.78 -1.29 22.79
CA GLY A 592 -0.41 0.10 22.52
C GLY A 592 0.88 0.51 23.22
N ILE A 593 1.02 0.17 24.50
CA ILE A 593 2.22 0.46 25.30
C ILE A 593 3.42 -0.33 24.76
N ALA A 594 3.25 -1.63 24.46
CA ALA A 594 4.32 -2.45 23.90
C ALA A 594 4.80 -1.91 22.54
N LEU A 595 3.87 -1.46 21.68
CA LEU A 595 4.19 -0.80 20.43
C LEU A 595 4.91 0.53 20.66
N LEU A 596 4.46 1.34 21.61
CA LEU A 596 5.07 2.62 21.94
C LEU A 596 6.51 2.45 22.44
N VAL A 597 6.75 1.54 23.38
CA VAL A 597 8.10 1.13 23.81
C VAL A 597 8.91 0.67 22.61
N GLY A 598 8.34 -0.21 21.78
CA GLY A 598 8.96 -0.73 20.57
C GLY A 598 9.32 0.35 19.55
N VAL A 599 8.60 1.46 19.46
CA VAL A 599 8.90 2.61 18.58
C VAL A 599 9.94 3.54 19.21
N VAL A 600 9.84 3.82 20.52
CA VAL A 600 10.78 4.68 21.26
C VAL A 600 12.20 4.11 21.23
N PHE A 601 12.35 2.81 21.49
CA PHE A 601 13.65 2.13 21.57
C PHE A 601 14.14 1.58 20.22
N SER A 602 13.38 1.76 19.14
CA SER A 602 13.75 1.28 17.82
C SER A 602 14.98 2.02 17.28
N ARG A 603 16.11 1.34 17.21
CA ARG A 603 17.33 1.87 16.56
C ARG A 603 17.15 2.07 15.06
N THR A 604 16.32 1.24 14.41
CA THR A 604 16.02 1.33 12.97
C THR A 604 15.11 2.51 12.59
N LEU A 605 14.46 3.16 13.55
CA LEU A 605 13.63 4.35 13.33
C LEU A 605 14.29 5.66 13.75
N ARG A 606 15.51 5.62 14.31
CA ARG A 606 16.26 6.85 14.58
C ARG A 606 16.74 7.39 13.23
N SER A 607 16.24 8.55 12.82
CA SER A 607 16.71 9.24 11.63
C SER A 607 18.23 9.44 11.75
N ARG A 608 18.95 9.09 10.68
CA ARG A 608 20.20 9.77 10.37
C ARG A 608 19.88 11.17 9.89
#